data_AF-A0A2T0LEJ5-F1
#
_entry.id   AF-A0A2T0LEJ5-F1
#
_cell.length_a   1.000
_cell.length_b   1.000
_cell.length_c   1.000
_cell.angle_alpha   90.00
_cell.angle_beta   90.00
_cell.angle_gamma   90.00
#
_symmetry.space_group_name_H-M   'P 1'
#
loop_
_entity.id
_entity.type
_entity.pdbx_description
1 polymer ?
#
loop_
_entity_poly.entity_id
_entity_poly.type
_entity_poly.pdbx_seq_one_letter_code
_entity_poly.pdbx_strand_id
1 'polypeptide(L)'
;MEKGEGAAPQTTQKKQKTRDPFFDNAKFVLITLVVIGHAYTNLRHDNEIVKTAYLLIYSFHMPLFILISGYFTKNYNKPGYMQKTIATLLVPYFIFEVIYSVFRHYLYQTENLNLTILIPYWSMWFLLSLFLWRMLLPYFLQFKRPLLLCFLVAVLAGYVEGVDQFLSLQRTLGFFPFFLLGFYLQKRHFDVLLNWFTPRRRLLSVGGIALVFLLLYYLEPLFPTREWMLYGKPYAEFGHPEWYAGIFRIGAMGLALMMSVFVLSLIPRRKTFFTELGSRSMYVYLLHGFFIHPFRVLVPEDAAGPVLYILVTLAAIALTLFLSSRFVQKVTQPLVQPKIRWIFRKNRYDQAMSS
;
A
#
# COMPACT_ATOMS: atom_id res chain seq x y z
N MET A 1 5.64 29.62 63.29
CA MET A 1 4.89 28.38 63.03
C MET A 1 4.24 28.52 61.66
N GLU A 2 4.77 27.77 60.69
CA GLU A 2 4.52 27.89 59.25
C GLU A 2 3.07 27.59 58.87
N LYS A 3 2.56 28.39 57.93
CA LYS A 3 1.34 28.12 57.17
C LYS A 3 1.65 27.08 56.09
N GLY A 4 0.91 25.98 56.08
CA GLY A 4 1.01 24.95 55.05
C GLY A 4 0.51 25.45 53.69
N GLU A 5 1.41 25.48 52.71
CA GLU A 5 1.06 25.65 51.30
C GLU A 5 0.56 24.33 50.72
N GLY A 6 -0.72 24.29 50.34
CA GLY A 6 -1.30 23.19 49.60
C GLY A 6 -0.74 23.14 48.18
N ALA A 7 0.00 22.10 47.86
CA ALA A 7 0.48 21.83 46.50
C ALA A 7 -0.71 21.59 45.55
N ALA A 8 -0.87 22.47 44.57
CA ALA A 8 -1.86 22.33 43.51
C ALA A 8 -1.57 21.09 42.65
N PRO A 9 -2.60 20.32 42.22
CA PRO A 9 -2.41 19.15 41.39
C PRO A 9 -1.88 19.55 40.00
N GLN A 10 -0.66 19.10 39.67
CA GLN A 10 -0.08 19.25 38.36
C GLN A 10 -0.93 18.49 37.33
N THR A 11 -1.69 19.24 36.53
CA THR A 11 -2.41 18.70 35.38
C THR A 11 -1.40 18.19 34.35
N THR A 12 -1.20 16.87 34.30
CA THR A 12 -0.41 16.22 33.24
C THR A 12 -1.11 16.45 31.90
N GLN A 13 -0.76 17.53 31.21
CA GLN A 13 -1.14 17.76 29.82
C GLN A 13 -0.60 16.61 28.98
N LYS A 14 -1.51 15.76 28.50
CA LYS A 14 -1.22 14.64 27.61
C LYS A 14 -0.64 15.20 26.31
N LYS A 15 0.68 15.28 26.21
CA LYS A 15 1.43 15.79 25.05
C LYS A 15 0.86 15.18 23.77
N GLN A 16 0.11 15.99 23.02
CA GLN A 16 -0.60 15.56 21.83
C GLN A 16 0.47 15.15 20.81
N LYS A 17 0.56 13.85 20.52
CA LYS A 17 1.57 13.31 19.60
C LYS A 17 1.35 13.93 18.23
N THR A 18 2.18 14.91 17.86
CA THR A 18 2.09 15.60 16.58
C THR A 18 2.33 14.61 15.46
N ARG A 19 1.39 14.59 14.49
CA ARG A 19 1.43 13.73 13.32
C ARG A 19 2.56 14.21 12.40
N ASP A 20 3.38 13.28 11.92
CA ASP A 20 4.51 13.61 11.06
C ASP A 20 4.04 13.84 9.61
N PRO A 21 4.13 15.08 9.08
CA PRO A 21 3.59 15.43 7.76
C PRO A 21 4.28 14.68 6.62
N PHE A 22 5.53 14.24 6.80
CA PHE A 22 6.29 13.53 5.78
C PHE A 22 5.57 12.25 5.31
N PHE A 23 5.07 11.45 6.26
CA PHE A 23 4.42 10.18 5.93
C PHE A 23 3.04 10.38 5.29
N ASP A 24 2.33 11.45 5.64
CA ASP A 24 1.06 11.75 4.97
C ASP A 24 1.31 12.26 3.55
N ASN A 25 2.33 13.09 3.33
CA ASN A 25 2.76 13.50 1.99
C ASN A 25 3.15 12.30 1.13
N ALA A 26 3.93 11.36 1.69
CA ALA A 26 4.31 10.13 1.00
C ALA A 26 3.07 9.29 0.63
N LYS A 27 2.14 9.08 1.57
CA LYS A 27 0.90 8.33 1.29
C LYS A 27 0.04 8.99 0.21
N PHE A 28 -0.04 10.32 0.18
CA PHE A 28 -0.77 11.03 -0.85
C PHE A 28 -0.15 10.80 -2.24
N VAL A 29 1.16 11.01 -2.36
CA VAL A 29 1.87 10.78 -3.64
C VAL A 29 1.69 9.33 -4.10
N LEU A 30 1.89 8.36 -3.21
CA LEU A 30 1.74 6.95 -3.53
C LEU A 30 0.32 6.59 -3.97
N ILE A 31 -0.71 7.08 -3.28
CA ILE A 31 -2.09 6.75 -3.64
C ILE A 31 -2.51 7.42 -4.95
N THR A 32 -2.00 8.62 -5.26
CA THR A 32 -2.18 9.22 -6.58
C THR A 32 -1.55 8.37 -7.68
N LEU A 33 -0.34 7.86 -7.46
CA LEU A 33 0.35 6.98 -8.41
C LEU A 33 -0.38 5.65 -8.61
N VAL A 34 -1.00 5.08 -7.56
CA VAL A 34 -1.89 3.91 -7.67
C VAL A 34 -3.03 4.19 -8.64
N VAL A 35 -3.73 5.32 -8.49
CA VAL A 35 -4.86 5.69 -9.35
C VAL A 35 -4.40 5.90 -10.80
N ILE A 36 -3.26 6.58 -11.01
CA ILE A 36 -2.66 6.77 -12.35
C ILE A 36 -2.31 5.41 -12.99
N GLY A 37 -1.60 4.54 -12.25
CA GLY A 37 -1.22 3.22 -12.76
C GLY A 37 -2.42 2.33 -13.10
N HIS A 38 -3.51 2.43 -12.33
CA HIS A 38 -4.74 1.72 -12.63
C HIS A 38 -5.50 2.30 -13.83
N ALA A 39 -5.46 3.61 -14.05
CA ALA A 39 -6.01 4.25 -15.24
C ALA A 39 -5.23 3.87 -16.50
N TYR A 40 -3.90 3.74 -16.42
CA TYR A 40 -3.04 3.35 -17.54
C TYR A 40 -3.13 1.88 -17.92
N THR A 41 -3.86 1.04 -17.18
CA THR A 41 -3.87 -0.41 -17.42
C THR A 41 -4.35 -0.78 -18.82
N ASN A 42 -5.37 -0.09 -19.36
CA ASN A 42 -5.88 -0.33 -20.71
C ASN A 42 -5.11 0.46 -21.79
N LEU A 43 -4.42 1.54 -21.42
CA LEU A 43 -3.75 2.46 -22.36
C LEU A 43 -2.28 2.09 -22.65
N ARG A 44 -1.80 1.01 -22.05
CA ARG A 44 -0.38 0.61 -22.12
C ARG A 44 -0.04 -0.30 -23.30
N HIS A 45 -1.04 -0.76 -24.06
CA HIS A 45 -0.85 -1.76 -25.10
C HIS A 45 -0.10 -1.21 -26.32
N ASP A 46 -0.46 0.00 -26.77
CA ASP A 46 0.07 0.58 -28.01
C ASP A 46 1.13 1.67 -27.79
N ASN A 47 1.60 1.86 -26.56
CA ASN A 47 2.59 2.89 -26.26
C ASN A 47 3.61 2.46 -25.20
N GLU A 48 4.84 2.24 -25.65
CA GLU A 48 5.95 1.80 -24.80
C GLU A 48 6.31 2.81 -23.69
N ILE A 49 6.11 4.11 -23.91
CA ILE A 49 6.34 5.13 -22.87
C ILE A 49 5.30 4.99 -21.75
N VAL A 50 4.02 4.81 -22.09
CA VAL A 50 2.94 4.60 -21.12
C VAL A 50 3.12 3.28 -20.38
N LYS A 51 3.49 2.21 -21.10
CA LYS A 51 3.83 0.91 -20.52
C LYS A 51 5.00 1.02 -19.54
N THR A 52 6.06 1.73 -19.91
CA THR A 52 7.22 1.96 -19.04
C THR A 52 6.85 2.82 -17.83
N ALA A 53 6.02 3.85 -18.00
CA ALA A 53 5.52 4.66 -16.88
C ALA A 53 4.69 3.80 -15.90
N TYR A 54 3.85 2.91 -16.43
CA TYR A 54 3.12 1.91 -15.65
C TYR A 54 4.10 1.01 -14.86
N LEU A 55 5.11 0.43 -15.50
CA LEU A 55 6.10 -0.42 -14.83
C LEU A 55 6.91 0.34 -13.78
N LEU A 56 7.31 1.58 -14.08
CA LEU A 56 8.02 2.43 -13.15
C LEU A 56 7.21 2.63 -11.86
N ILE A 57 5.91 2.93 -11.98
CA ILE A 57 5.00 3.02 -10.82
C ILE A 57 4.97 1.68 -10.08
N TYR A 58 4.77 0.57 -10.78
CA TYR A 58 4.66 -0.78 -10.21
C TYR A 58 5.94 -1.28 -9.54
N SER A 59 7.10 -0.75 -9.92
CA SER A 59 8.37 -1.10 -9.31
C SER A 59 8.49 -0.73 -7.83
N PHE A 60 7.75 0.27 -7.33
CA PHE A 60 7.91 0.74 -5.95
C PHE A 60 6.62 1.08 -5.20
N HIS A 61 5.51 1.40 -5.86
CA HIS A 61 4.38 2.02 -5.15
C HIS A 61 3.81 1.10 -4.05
N MET A 62 3.55 -0.19 -4.35
CA MET A 62 3.11 -1.15 -3.34
C MET A 62 4.21 -1.47 -2.33
N PRO A 63 5.45 -1.86 -2.73
CA PRO A 63 6.54 -2.05 -1.78
C PRO A 63 6.71 -0.92 -0.75
N LEU A 64 6.66 0.32 -1.21
CA LEU A 64 6.81 1.50 -0.36
C LEU A 64 5.57 1.72 0.53
N PHE A 65 4.35 1.54 0.01
CA PHE A 65 3.13 1.65 0.81
C PHE A 65 3.09 0.59 1.93
N ILE A 66 3.54 -0.62 1.61
CA ILE A 66 3.67 -1.77 2.52
C ILE A 66 4.73 -1.49 3.59
N LEU A 67 5.91 -0.98 3.19
CA LEU A 67 6.96 -0.55 4.11
C LEU A 67 6.47 0.52 5.08
N ILE A 68 5.76 1.55 4.60
CA ILE A 68 5.17 2.58 5.44
C ILE A 68 4.12 1.97 6.39
N SER A 69 3.34 1.00 5.93
CA SER A 69 2.34 0.31 6.76
C SER A 69 2.98 -0.51 7.88
N GLY A 70 4.11 -1.19 7.60
CA GLY A 70 4.95 -1.85 8.59
C GLY A 70 5.50 -0.87 9.64
N TYR A 71 6.01 0.29 9.19
CA TYR A 71 6.51 1.35 10.08
C TYR A 71 5.47 1.83 11.10
N PHE A 72 4.19 1.86 10.75
CA PHE A 72 3.13 2.26 11.68
C PHE A 72 2.64 1.12 12.60
N THR A 73 3.16 -0.10 12.46
CA THR A 73 2.70 -1.29 13.21
C THR A 73 3.51 -1.55 14.49
N LYS A 74 3.93 -0.49 15.19
CA LYS A 74 4.78 -0.61 16.40
C LYS A 74 4.06 -1.14 17.65
N ASN A 75 2.74 -0.97 17.73
CA ASN A 75 1.94 -1.30 18.91
C ASN A 75 1.28 -2.68 18.82
N TYR A 76 1.92 -3.65 18.16
CA TYR A 76 1.35 -4.98 17.91
C TYR A 76 1.09 -5.78 19.20
N ASN A 77 1.90 -5.56 20.25
CA ASN A 77 1.75 -6.21 21.56
C ASN A 77 0.72 -5.57 22.50
N LYS A 78 0.01 -4.51 22.09
CA LYS A 78 -0.95 -3.86 22.98
C LYS A 78 -2.26 -4.64 23.05
N PRO A 79 -2.92 -4.72 24.23
CA PRO A 79 -4.27 -5.28 24.32
C PRO A 79 -5.20 -4.52 23.37
N GLY A 80 -6.12 -5.22 22.71
CA GLY A 80 -6.99 -4.61 21.71
C GLY A 80 -6.42 -4.55 20.29
N TYR A 81 -5.14 -4.89 20.08
CA TYR A 81 -4.50 -4.78 18.75
C TYR A 81 -5.19 -5.64 17.69
N MET A 82 -5.51 -6.89 18.01
CA MET A 82 -6.16 -7.81 17.07
C MET A 82 -7.60 -7.34 16.76
N GLN A 83 -8.37 -6.97 17.79
CA GLN A 83 -9.73 -6.42 17.63
C GLN A 83 -9.71 -5.19 16.72
N LYS A 84 -8.77 -4.27 16.94
CA LYS A 84 -8.60 -3.09 16.08
C LYS A 84 -8.20 -3.46 14.66
N THR A 85 -7.33 -4.45 14.49
CA THR A 85 -6.87 -4.91 13.17
C THR A 85 -8.02 -5.54 12.38
N ILE A 86 -8.84 -6.39 13.00
CA ILE A 86 -10.08 -6.92 12.42
C ILE A 86 -11.03 -5.77 12.04
N ALA A 87 -11.29 -4.85 12.96
CA ALA A 87 -12.21 -3.74 12.75
C ALA A 87 -11.81 -2.78 11.62
N THR A 88 -10.50 -2.55 11.46
CA THR A 88 -9.98 -1.54 10.53
C THR A 88 -9.56 -2.10 9.18
N LEU A 89 -9.36 -3.41 9.07
CA LEU A 89 -8.92 -4.05 7.82
C LEU A 89 -9.91 -5.12 7.36
N LEU A 90 -10.18 -6.13 8.19
CA LEU A 90 -10.95 -7.30 7.77
C LEU A 90 -12.44 -6.99 7.57
N VAL A 91 -13.04 -6.15 8.42
CA VAL A 91 -14.44 -5.75 8.23
C VAL A 91 -14.63 -4.87 6.97
N PRO A 92 -13.84 -3.81 6.75
CA PRO A 92 -13.89 -3.08 5.48
C PRO A 92 -13.60 -3.97 4.27
N TYR A 93 -12.71 -4.95 4.40
CA TYR A 93 -12.47 -5.94 3.33
C TYR A 93 -13.75 -6.67 2.95
N PHE A 94 -14.46 -7.31 3.89
CA PHE A 94 -15.69 -8.02 3.56
C PHE A 94 -16.78 -7.10 3.00
N ILE A 95 -16.94 -5.89 3.57
CA ILE A 95 -17.91 -4.91 3.08
C ILE A 95 -17.62 -4.57 1.62
N PHE A 96 -16.38 -4.19 1.31
CA PHE A 96 -16.02 -3.79 -0.05
C PHE A 96 -15.96 -4.97 -1.02
N GLU A 97 -15.56 -6.17 -0.59
CA GLU A 97 -15.57 -7.36 -1.44
C GLU A 97 -16.99 -7.67 -1.94
N VAL A 98 -17.99 -7.58 -1.07
CA VAL A 98 -19.40 -7.73 -1.44
C VAL A 98 -19.84 -6.60 -2.37
N ILE A 99 -19.57 -5.34 -2.02
CA ILE A 99 -19.95 -4.18 -2.85
C ILE A 99 -19.32 -4.27 -4.24
N TYR A 100 -18.03 -4.63 -4.34
CA TYR A 100 -17.34 -4.80 -5.62
C TYR A 100 -17.91 -5.96 -6.43
N SER A 101 -18.30 -7.07 -5.78
CA SER A 101 -18.92 -8.21 -6.45
C SER A 101 -20.27 -7.86 -7.06
N VAL A 102 -21.09 -7.08 -6.35
CA VAL A 102 -22.36 -6.56 -6.88
C VAL A 102 -22.09 -5.56 -8.01
N PHE A 103 -21.21 -4.58 -7.77
CA PHE A 103 -20.88 -3.53 -8.73
C PHE A 103 -20.38 -4.09 -10.06
N ARG A 104 -19.45 -5.05 -10.02
CA ARG A 104 -18.89 -5.66 -11.23
C ARG A 104 -19.91 -6.52 -11.98
N HIS A 105 -20.82 -7.19 -11.27
CA HIS A 105 -21.86 -8.00 -11.89
C HIS A 105 -22.74 -7.14 -12.79
N TYR A 106 -23.18 -5.99 -12.29
CA TYR A 106 -23.96 -5.04 -13.09
C TYR A 106 -23.14 -4.32 -14.16
N LEU A 107 -21.90 -3.93 -13.85
CA LEU A 107 -21.07 -3.20 -14.81
C LEU A 107 -20.66 -4.06 -16.02
N TYR A 108 -20.29 -5.33 -15.78
CA TYR A 108 -19.83 -6.25 -16.82
C TYR A 108 -20.91 -7.23 -17.30
N GLN A 109 -22.14 -7.12 -16.79
CA GLN A 109 -23.28 -7.96 -17.18
C GLN A 109 -22.98 -9.47 -17.11
N THR A 110 -22.27 -9.90 -16.06
CA THR A 110 -21.91 -11.31 -15.88
C THR A 110 -23.14 -12.17 -15.59
N GLU A 111 -23.18 -13.41 -16.07
CA GLU A 111 -24.34 -14.30 -15.88
C GLU A 111 -24.71 -14.56 -14.41
N ASN A 112 -23.69 -14.72 -13.55
CA ASN A 112 -23.87 -15.04 -12.13
C ASN A 112 -23.15 -14.05 -11.23
N LEU A 113 -23.70 -13.80 -10.04
CA LEU A 113 -23.03 -13.04 -9.00
C LEU A 113 -21.97 -13.93 -8.33
N ASN A 114 -20.72 -13.77 -8.75
CA ASN A 114 -19.59 -14.54 -8.24
C ASN A 114 -18.96 -13.85 -7.02
N LEU A 115 -19.41 -14.22 -5.82
CA LEU A 115 -18.83 -13.75 -4.56
C LEU A 115 -17.68 -14.67 -4.11
N THR A 116 -16.44 -14.26 -4.34
CA THR A 116 -15.23 -15.04 -4.02
C THR A 116 -14.46 -14.43 -2.85
N ILE A 117 -15.03 -14.53 -1.65
CA ILE A 117 -14.51 -13.89 -0.42
C ILE A 117 -13.04 -14.22 -0.13
N LEU A 118 -12.59 -15.42 -0.47
CA LEU A 118 -11.22 -15.87 -0.20
C LEU A 118 -10.25 -15.58 -1.36
N ILE A 119 -10.74 -15.12 -2.51
CA ILE A 119 -9.93 -14.74 -3.67
C ILE A 119 -10.16 -13.24 -3.88
N PRO A 120 -9.35 -12.39 -3.22
CA PRO A 120 -9.65 -10.98 -3.11
C PRO A 120 -9.70 -10.29 -4.48
N TYR A 121 -10.79 -9.59 -4.76
CA TYR A 121 -10.95 -8.94 -6.05
C TYR A 121 -10.02 -7.73 -6.23
N TRP A 122 -9.33 -7.70 -7.37
CA TRP A 122 -8.62 -6.54 -7.92
C TRP A 122 -7.66 -5.85 -6.96
N SER A 123 -8.07 -4.80 -6.25
CA SER A 123 -7.22 -4.07 -5.29
C SER A 123 -7.31 -4.65 -3.87
N MET A 124 -8.37 -5.39 -3.55
CA MET A 124 -8.69 -5.88 -2.19
C MET A 124 -7.61 -6.79 -1.59
N TRP A 125 -6.75 -7.37 -2.42
CA TRP A 125 -5.63 -8.21 -1.98
C TRP A 125 -4.75 -7.49 -0.97
N PHE A 126 -4.54 -6.16 -1.12
CA PHE A 126 -3.65 -5.42 -0.22
C PHE A 126 -4.24 -5.34 1.19
N LEU A 127 -5.57 -5.20 1.31
CA LEU A 127 -6.21 -5.10 2.61
C LEU A 127 -6.21 -6.45 3.35
N LEU A 128 -6.47 -7.54 2.62
CA LEU A 128 -6.35 -8.91 3.14
C LEU A 128 -4.90 -9.23 3.51
N SER A 129 -3.94 -8.93 2.62
CA SER A 129 -2.52 -9.14 2.87
C SER A 129 -2.02 -8.32 4.07
N LEU A 130 -2.48 -7.08 4.22
CA LEU A 130 -2.13 -6.24 5.36
C LEU A 130 -2.67 -6.79 6.68
N PHE A 131 -3.87 -7.38 6.67
CA PHE A 131 -4.39 -8.13 7.81
C PHE A 131 -3.49 -9.33 8.13
N LEU A 132 -3.13 -10.14 7.13
CA LEU A 132 -2.27 -11.30 7.30
C LEU A 132 -0.86 -10.93 7.77
N TRP A 133 -0.22 -9.90 7.22
CA TRP A 133 1.10 -9.44 7.68
C TRP A 133 1.09 -9.03 9.15
N ARG A 134 0.01 -8.40 9.62
CA ARG A 134 -0.17 -8.04 11.03
C ARG A 134 -0.33 -9.26 11.92
N MET A 135 -0.99 -10.31 11.43
CA MET A 135 -1.09 -11.59 12.14
C MET A 135 0.24 -12.34 12.16
N LEU A 136 0.97 -12.35 11.04
CA LEU A 136 2.25 -13.04 10.89
C LEU A 136 3.36 -12.39 11.72
N LEU A 137 3.31 -11.06 11.88
CA LEU A 137 4.32 -10.27 12.58
C LEU A 137 4.76 -10.86 13.94
N PRO A 138 3.89 -11.09 14.94
CA PRO A 138 4.30 -11.61 16.24
C PRO A 138 4.99 -12.98 16.16
N TYR A 139 4.59 -13.85 15.22
CA TYR A 139 5.23 -15.16 15.04
C TYR A 139 6.62 -15.03 14.46
N PHE A 140 6.81 -14.16 13.46
CA PHE A 140 8.12 -13.94 12.87
C PHE A 140 9.11 -13.31 13.86
N LEU A 141 8.64 -12.43 14.74
CA LEU A 141 9.50 -11.79 15.74
C LEU A 141 10.07 -12.75 16.80
N GLN A 142 9.60 -14.00 16.87
CA GLN A 142 10.16 -15.03 17.75
C GLN A 142 11.46 -15.66 17.21
N PHE A 143 11.73 -15.54 15.90
CA PHE A 143 12.94 -16.09 15.30
C PHE A 143 14.15 -15.18 15.54
N LYS A 144 15.35 -15.78 15.60
CA LYS A 144 16.62 -15.04 15.78
C LYS A 144 16.93 -14.08 14.62
N ARG A 145 16.57 -14.46 13.39
CA ARG A 145 16.85 -13.71 12.15
C ARG A 145 15.58 -13.55 11.30
N PRO A 146 14.61 -12.75 11.77
CA PRO A 146 13.26 -12.72 11.18
C PRO A 146 13.25 -12.14 9.77
N LEU A 147 14.08 -11.12 9.49
CA LEU A 147 14.21 -10.58 8.13
C LEU A 147 14.76 -11.63 7.15
N LEU A 148 15.82 -12.35 7.52
CA LEU A 148 16.41 -13.38 6.66
C LEU A 148 15.37 -14.47 6.35
N LEU A 149 14.61 -14.91 7.36
CA LEU A 149 13.52 -15.86 7.17
C LEU A 149 12.43 -15.32 6.24
N CYS A 150 12.02 -14.05 6.39
CA CYS A 150 11.04 -13.45 5.48
C CYS A 150 11.52 -13.42 4.03
N PHE A 151 12.77 -13.03 3.78
CA PHE A 151 13.32 -13.00 2.43
C PHE A 151 13.39 -14.41 1.84
N LEU A 152 13.82 -15.40 2.64
CA LEU A 152 13.84 -16.80 2.21
C LEU A 152 12.44 -17.30 1.84
N VAL A 153 11.45 -17.10 2.72
CA VAL A 153 10.05 -17.49 2.47
C VAL A 153 9.48 -16.79 1.24
N ALA A 154 9.76 -15.51 1.05
CA ALA A 154 9.27 -14.74 -0.09
C ALA A 154 9.84 -15.23 -1.43
N VAL A 155 11.11 -15.66 -1.44
CA VAL A 155 11.72 -16.26 -2.64
C VAL A 155 11.18 -17.67 -2.90
N LEU A 156 11.12 -18.51 -1.86
CA LEU A 156 10.64 -19.89 -1.95
C LEU A 156 9.16 -19.97 -2.33
N ALA A 157 8.32 -19.06 -1.85
CA ALA A 157 6.90 -19.03 -2.18
C ALA A 157 6.64 -18.94 -3.70
N GLY A 158 7.52 -18.25 -4.43
CA GLY A 158 7.42 -18.17 -5.89
C GLY A 158 7.71 -19.49 -6.61
N TYR A 159 8.36 -20.47 -5.97
CA TYR A 159 8.56 -21.80 -6.53
C TYR A 159 7.40 -22.76 -6.25
N VAL A 160 6.49 -22.40 -5.34
CA VAL A 160 5.39 -23.29 -4.95
C VAL A 160 4.22 -23.10 -5.90
N GLU A 161 4.05 -24.07 -6.78
CA GLU A 161 2.87 -24.20 -7.64
C GLU A 161 1.62 -24.53 -6.78
N GLY A 162 0.45 -24.04 -7.20
CA GLY A 162 -0.80 -24.26 -6.46
C GLY A 162 -1.03 -23.32 -5.27
N VAL A 163 -0.03 -22.53 -4.85
CA VAL A 163 -0.26 -21.31 -4.07
C VAL A 163 -0.65 -20.23 -5.06
N ASP A 164 -1.94 -20.17 -5.40
CA ASP A 164 -2.50 -19.31 -6.44
C ASP A 164 -3.07 -17.99 -5.85
N GLN A 165 -4.12 -17.45 -6.47
CA GLN A 165 -4.82 -16.24 -6.01
C GLN A 165 -5.55 -16.41 -4.67
N PHE A 166 -5.69 -17.64 -4.16
CA PHE A 166 -6.32 -17.92 -2.87
C PHE A 166 -5.62 -17.17 -1.73
N LEU A 167 -6.41 -16.40 -0.99
CA LEU A 167 -6.02 -15.44 0.05
C LEU A 167 -4.93 -14.43 -0.39
N SER A 168 -4.67 -14.32 -1.70
CA SER A 168 -3.51 -13.62 -2.25
C SER A 168 -2.19 -14.01 -1.57
N LEU A 169 -1.98 -15.31 -1.32
CA LEU A 169 -0.83 -15.82 -0.58
C LEU A 169 0.50 -15.49 -1.26
N GLN A 170 0.60 -15.59 -2.60
CA GLN A 170 1.81 -15.21 -3.35
C GLN A 170 2.26 -13.78 -3.04
N ARG A 171 1.34 -12.81 -3.15
CA ARG A 171 1.64 -11.40 -2.83
C ARG A 171 1.89 -11.21 -1.33
N THR A 172 1.14 -11.92 -0.49
CA THR A 172 1.30 -11.83 0.97
C THR A 172 2.71 -12.24 1.36
N LEU A 173 3.17 -13.42 0.94
CA LEU A 173 4.51 -13.91 1.26
C LEU A 173 5.59 -13.08 0.54
N GLY A 174 5.38 -12.80 -0.75
CA GLY A 174 6.31 -12.04 -1.59
C GLY A 174 6.60 -10.62 -1.09
N PHE A 175 5.59 -9.91 -0.59
CA PHE A 175 5.77 -8.54 -0.09
C PHE A 175 6.02 -8.43 1.43
N PHE A 176 5.91 -9.53 2.18
CA PHE A 176 6.13 -9.50 3.63
C PHE A 176 7.51 -8.95 4.06
N PRO A 177 8.62 -9.19 3.33
CA PRO A 177 9.91 -8.57 3.64
C PRO A 177 9.85 -7.04 3.74
N PHE A 178 9.11 -6.36 2.85
CA PHE A 178 8.97 -4.90 2.91
C PHE A 178 8.20 -4.45 4.15
N PHE A 179 7.15 -5.18 4.53
CA PHE A 179 6.36 -4.89 5.72
C PHE A 179 7.23 -5.04 6.97
N LEU A 180 7.96 -6.15 7.10
CA LEU A 180 8.82 -6.39 8.25
C LEU A 180 10.00 -5.41 8.31
N LEU A 181 10.61 -5.09 7.16
CA LEU A 181 11.64 -4.04 7.09
C LEU A 181 11.10 -2.70 7.58
N GLY A 182 9.91 -2.31 7.12
CA GLY A 182 9.17 -1.16 7.63
C GLY A 182 8.98 -1.20 9.14
N PHE A 183 8.60 -2.36 9.68
CA PHE A 183 8.46 -2.57 11.12
C PHE A 183 9.79 -2.42 11.89
N TYR A 184 10.96 -2.67 11.30
CA TYR A 184 12.24 -2.39 11.96
C TYR A 184 12.71 -0.94 11.80
N LEU A 185 12.25 -0.23 10.76
CA LEU A 185 12.62 1.16 10.54
C LEU A 185 12.13 2.08 11.66
N GLN A 186 12.93 3.08 12.01
CA GLN A 186 12.66 4.04 13.08
C GLN A 186 12.80 5.44 12.49
N LYS A 187 12.24 6.45 13.18
CA LYS A 187 12.32 7.84 12.72
C LYS A 187 13.76 8.26 12.38
N ARG A 188 14.73 7.88 13.23
CA ARG A 188 16.17 8.15 12.99
C ARG A 188 16.67 7.66 11.63
N HIS A 189 16.19 6.52 11.12
CA HIS A 189 16.63 5.97 9.83
C HIS A 189 16.11 6.83 8.68
N PHE A 190 14.87 7.31 8.78
CA PHE A 190 14.33 8.28 7.81
C PHE A 190 15.03 9.63 7.93
N ASP A 191 15.35 10.08 9.14
CA ASP A 191 16.08 11.34 9.32
C ASP A 191 17.49 11.28 8.73
N VAL A 192 18.23 10.19 8.93
CA VAL A 192 19.53 9.94 8.29
C VAL A 192 19.40 9.96 6.76
N LEU A 193 18.44 9.21 6.22
CA LEU A 193 18.19 9.17 4.78
C LEU A 193 17.87 10.57 4.23
N LEU A 194 16.91 11.27 4.83
CA LEU A 194 16.43 12.56 4.34
C LEU A 194 17.45 13.68 4.53
N ASN A 195 18.31 13.60 5.55
CA ASN A 195 19.43 14.54 5.74
C ASN A 195 20.56 14.27 4.74
N TRP A 196 20.75 13.01 4.32
CA TRP A 196 21.70 12.66 3.27
C TRP A 196 21.29 13.26 1.91
N PHE A 197 19.99 13.31 1.60
CA PHE A 197 19.45 13.89 0.37
C PHE A 197 19.29 15.42 0.44
N THR A 198 20.43 16.12 0.44
CA THR A 198 20.50 17.57 0.21
C THR A 198 19.90 17.96 -1.16
N PRO A 199 19.55 19.23 -1.41
CA PRO A 199 18.97 19.64 -2.69
C PRO A 199 19.74 19.17 -3.92
N ARG A 200 21.09 19.22 -3.87
CA ARG A 200 21.96 18.69 -4.95
C ARG A 200 21.83 17.17 -5.14
N ARG A 201 21.73 16.42 -4.04
CA ARG A 201 21.61 14.95 -4.07
C ARG A 201 20.21 14.48 -4.47
N ARG A 202 19.18 15.34 -4.38
CA ARG A 202 17.87 15.02 -4.98
C ARG A 202 17.92 14.91 -6.50
N LEU A 203 18.86 15.59 -7.16
CA LEU A 203 19.09 15.38 -8.60
C LEU A 203 19.57 13.95 -8.88
N LEU A 204 20.29 13.31 -7.95
CA LEU A 204 20.65 11.88 -8.09
C LEU A 204 19.41 10.99 -8.05
N SER A 205 18.41 11.31 -7.24
CA SER A 205 17.14 10.57 -7.22
C SER A 205 16.36 10.75 -8.51
N VAL A 206 16.32 11.97 -9.07
CA VAL A 206 15.68 12.23 -10.37
C VAL A 206 16.42 11.48 -11.48
N GLY A 207 17.75 11.58 -11.53
CA GLY A 207 18.57 10.86 -12.50
C GLY A 207 18.48 9.35 -12.34
N GLY A 208 18.40 8.84 -11.12
CA GLY A 208 18.22 7.42 -10.82
C GLY A 208 16.85 6.90 -11.25
N ILE A 209 15.78 7.66 -11.02
CA ILE A 209 14.43 7.34 -11.51
C ILE A 209 14.40 7.35 -13.03
N ALA A 210 15.02 8.34 -13.68
CA ALA A 210 15.12 8.42 -15.14
C ALA A 210 15.93 7.25 -15.72
N LEU A 211 17.03 6.86 -15.07
CA LEU A 211 17.81 5.69 -15.47
C LEU A 211 16.99 4.41 -15.35
N VAL A 212 16.26 4.20 -14.24
CA VAL A 212 15.37 3.04 -14.09
C VAL A 212 14.26 3.06 -15.15
N PHE A 213 13.70 4.22 -15.48
CA PHE A 213 12.73 4.34 -16.57
C PHE A 213 13.34 3.85 -17.90
N LEU A 214 14.54 4.33 -18.26
CA LEU A 214 15.22 3.88 -19.48
C LEU A 214 15.52 2.38 -19.44
N LEU A 215 15.98 1.85 -18.30
CA LEU A 215 16.24 0.43 -18.15
C LEU A 215 14.96 -0.41 -18.36
N LEU A 216 13.84 0.00 -17.77
CA LEU A 216 12.56 -0.71 -17.94
C LEU A 216 12.03 -0.63 -19.37
N TYR A 217 12.24 0.51 -20.05
CA TYR A 217 11.85 0.68 -21.45
C TYR A 217 12.52 -0.37 -22.36
N TYR A 218 13.83 -0.60 -22.17
CA TYR A 218 14.57 -1.58 -22.97
C TYR A 218 14.43 -3.02 -22.47
N LEU A 219 14.20 -3.23 -21.17
CA LEU A 219 14.15 -4.56 -20.57
C LEU A 219 12.79 -5.25 -20.75
N GLU A 220 11.69 -4.52 -20.71
CA GLU A 220 10.34 -5.10 -20.76
C GLU A 220 10.06 -5.96 -22.01
N PRO A 221 10.52 -5.63 -23.22
CA PRO A 221 10.35 -6.50 -24.38
C PRO A 221 11.12 -7.83 -24.29
N LEU A 222 12.17 -7.88 -23.45
CA LEU A 222 13.09 -9.01 -23.34
C LEU A 222 12.83 -9.89 -22.11
N PHE A 223 12.16 -9.34 -21.10
CA PHE A 223 11.98 -9.95 -19.80
C PHE A 223 10.64 -9.53 -19.21
N PRO A 224 9.85 -10.44 -18.59
CA PRO A 224 8.50 -10.13 -18.10
C PRO A 224 8.53 -9.32 -16.79
N THR A 225 9.10 -8.10 -16.82
CA THR A 225 9.38 -7.30 -15.62
C THR A 225 8.13 -7.03 -14.80
N ARG A 226 6.98 -6.88 -15.48
CA ARG A 226 5.66 -6.75 -14.85
C ARG A 226 5.37 -7.86 -13.83
N GLU A 227 5.53 -9.12 -14.21
CA GLU A 227 5.15 -10.26 -13.36
C GLU A 227 6.05 -10.35 -12.12
N TRP A 228 7.33 -10.02 -12.29
CA TRP A 228 8.29 -9.89 -11.18
C TRP A 228 7.90 -8.78 -10.20
N MET A 229 7.36 -7.66 -10.68
CA MET A 229 6.91 -6.54 -9.84
C MET A 229 5.55 -6.76 -9.17
N LEU A 230 4.71 -7.67 -9.70
CA LEU A 230 3.37 -7.95 -9.18
C LEU A 230 3.34 -8.95 -8.03
N TYR A 231 4.35 -9.84 -7.94
CA TYR A 231 4.44 -10.91 -6.93
C TYR A 231 3.17 -11.79 -6.87
N GLY A 232 2.41 -11.84 -7.96
CA GLY A 232 1.05 -12.40 -7.97
C GLY A 232 0.95 -13.85 -8.40
N LYS A 233 2.04 -14.41 -8.93
CA LYS A 233 2.09 -15.74 -9.53
C LYS A 233 3.39 -16.46 -9.16
N PRO A 234 3.38 -17.80 -9.05
CA PRO A 234 4.58 -18.64 -9.09
C PRO A 234 5.42 -18.37 -10.34
N TYR A 235 6.73 -18.63 -10.28
CA TYR A 235 7.67 -18.38 -11.37
C TYR A 235 7.37 -19.21 -12.62
N ALA A 236 6.95 -20.47 -12.44
CA ALA A 236 6.60 -21.36 -13.52
C ALA A 236 5.42 -20.84 -14.38
N GLU A 237 4.42 -20.18 -13.76
CA GLU A 237 3.22 -19.70 -14.46
C GLU A 237 3.47 -18.58 -15.47
N PHE A 238 4.61 -17.90 -15.39
CA PHE A 238 4.99 -16.87 -16.35
C PHE A 238 6.33 -17.18 -17.06
N GLY A 239 6.69 -18.46 -17.11
CA GLY A 239 7.77 -18.96 -17.96
C GLY A 239 9.16 -19.00 -17.33
N HIS A 240 9.26 -18.92 -16.00
CA HIS A 240 10.54 -18.88 -15.27
C HIS A 240 10.69 -19.99 -14.20
N PRO A 241 10.53 -21.30 -14.52
CA PRO A 241 10.61 -22.38 -13.53
C PRO A 241 12.04 -22.67 -13.02
N GLU A 242 13.06 -22.06 -13.60
CA GLU A 242 14.46 -22.34 -13.31
C GLU A 242 14.87 -22.14 -11.83
N TRP A 243 15.80 -22.96 -11.34
CA TRP A 243 16.29 -22.92 -9.97
C TRP A 243 16.92 -21.58 -9.56
N TYR A 244 17.35 -20.76 -10.51
CA TYR A 244 17.93 -19.44 -10.27
C TYR A 244 16.93 -18.29 -10.38
N ALA A 245 15.65 -18.55 -10.67
CA ALA A 245 14.57 -17.55 -10.73
C ALA A 245 14.49 -16.66 -9.46
N GLY A 246 14.84 -17.22 -8.30
CA GLY A 246 14.90 -16.49 -7.04
C GLY A 246 15.88 -15.31 -7.04
N ILE A 247 16.93 -15.35 -7.88
CA ILE A 247 17.86 -14.23 -8.06
C ILE A 247 17.12 -13.03 -8.67
N PHE A 248 16.27 -13.25 -9.68
CA PHE A 248 15.46 -12.18 -10.26
C PHE A 248 14.45 -11.62 -9.26
N ARG A 249 13.88 -12.47 -8.38
CA ARG A 249 13.02 -12.00 -7.28
C ARG A 249 13.78 -11.08 -6.33
N ILE A 250 14.99 -11.45 -5.93
CA ILE A 250 15.85 -10.62 -5.07
C ILE A 250 16.22 -9.31 -5.79
N GLY A 251 16.52 -9.37 -7.09
CA GLY A 251 16.77 -8.19 -7.92
C GLY A 251 15.57 -7.24 -7.96
N ALA A 252 14.36 -7.75 -8.17
CA ALA A 252 13.12 -6.98 -8.14
C ALA A 252 12.88 -6.34 -6.76
N MET A 253 13.19 -7.05 -5.67
CA MET A 253 13.12 -6.50 -4.32
C MET A 253 14.13 -5.37 -4.09
N GLY A 254 15.37 -5.55 -4.57
CA GLY A 254 16.42 -4.54 -4.51
C GLY A 254 16.03 -3.28 -5.28
N LEU A 255 15.53 -3.44 -6.50
CA LEU A 255 14.99 -2.36 -7.32
C LEU A 255 13.88 -1.60 -6.58
N ALA A 256 12.92 -2.32 -5.99
CA ALA A 256 11.83 -1.73 -5.24
C ALA A 256 12.29 -0.90 -4.04
N LEU A 257 13.29 -1.39 -3.27
CA LEU A 257 13.86 -0.64 -2.15
C LEU A 257 14.65 0.59 -2.62
N MET A 258 15.43 0.47 -3.68
CA MET A 258 16.17 1.59 -4.27
C MET A 258 15.21 2.68 -4.77
N MET A 259 14.20 2.31 -5.53
CA MET A 259 13.17 3.24 -6.01
C MET A 259 12.38 3.86 -4.87
N SER A 260 12.08 3.08 -3.81
CA SER A 260 11.48 3.60 -2.59
C SER A 260 12.32 4.71 -1.96
N VAL A 261 13.64 4.56 -1.91
CA VAL A 261 14.57 5.59 -1.41
C VAL A 261 14.54 6.83 -2.29
N PHE A 262 14.63 6.69 -3.62
CA PHE A 262 14.58 7.83 -4.53
C PHE A 262 13.28 8.60 -4.38
N VAL A 263 12.14 7.92 -4.36
CA VAL A 263 10.82 8.56 -4.22
C VAL A 263 10.70 9.25 -2.86
N LEU A 264 11.05 8.59 -1.76
CA LEU A 264 11.00 9.19 -0.41
C LEU A 264 11.88 10.45 -0.30
N SER A 265 13.02 10.49 -0.99
CA SER A 265 13.90 11.65 -0.98
C SER A 265 13.29 12.90 -1.64
N LEU A 266 12.32 12.71 -2.53
CA LEU A 266 11.61 13.78 -3.24
C LEU A 266 10.35 14.24 -2.48
N ILE A 267 9.89 13.48 -1.49
CA ILE A 267 8.73 13.83 -0.68
C ILE A 267 9.05 15.02 0.24
N PRO A 268 8.22 16.09 0.24
CA PRO A 268 8.40 17.21 1.16
C PRO A 268 8.28 16.79 2.63
N ARG A 269 9.22 17.25 3.48
CA ARG A 269 9.16 17.04 4.95
C ARG A 269 8.24 18.00 5.67
N ARG A 270 7.94 19.16 5.06
CA ARG A 270 7.07 20.19 5.64
C ARG A 270 5.60 19.87 5.39
N LYS A 271 4.71 20.50 6.15
CA LYS A 271 3.29 20.51 5.85
C LYS A 271 3.05 21.21 4.50
N THR A 272 2.33 20.55 3.61
CA THR A 272 1.91 21.04 2.28
C THR A 272 0.38 21.05 2.21
N PHE A 273 -0.19 21.57 1.12
CA PHE A 273 -1.64 21.60 0.93
C PHE A 273 -2.26 20.19 0.86
N PHE A 274 -1.50 19.18 0.42
CA PHE A 274 -1.96 17.80 0.27
C PHE A 274 -1.64 16.90 1.47
N THR A 275 -0.96 17.41 2.52
CA THR A 275 -0.66 16.62 3.73
C THR A 275 -1.95 16.07 4.36
N GLU A 276 -3.00 16.88 4.48
CA GLU A 276 -4.25 16.43 5.07
C GLU A 276 -4.95 15.38 4.19
N LEU A 277 -4.81 15.47 2.87
CA LEU A 277 -5.39 14.53 1.91
C LEU A 277 -4.75 13.14 2.04
N GLY A 278 -3.43 13.07 2.22
CA GLY A 278 -2.71 11.80 2.42
C GLY A 278 -3.17 10.99 3.64
N SER A 279 -3.73 11.69 4.65
CA SER A 279 -4.33 11.05 5.82
C SER A 279 -5.56 10.17 5.50
N ARG A 280 -6.17 10.37 4.32
CA ARG A 280 -7.37 9.70 3.82
C ARG A 280 -7.08 8.75 2.66
N SER A 281 -5.82 8.37 2.45
CA SER A 281 -5.41 7.44 1.38
C SER A 281 -6.22 6.14 1.34
N MET A 282 -6.71 5.63 2.48
CA MET A 282 -7.55 4.43 2.50
C MET A 282 -8.92 4.62 1.83
N TYR A 283 -9.48 5.84 1.85
CA TYR A 283 -10.73 6.15 1.15
C TYR A 283 -10.52 6.10 -0.37
N VAL A 284 -9.46 6.74 -0.85
CA VAL A 284 -9.09 6.68 -2.27
C VAL A 284 -8.83 5.23 -2.70
N TYR A 285 -8.05 4.48 -1.91
CA TYR A 285 -7.75 3.07 -2.17
C TYR A 285 -9.01 2.20 -2.33
N LEU A 286 -10.04 2.38 -1.51
CA LEU A 286 -11.26 1.57 -1.63
C LEU A 286 -12.21 2.07 -2.72
N LEU A 287 -12.24 3.38 -2.98
CA LEU A 287 -13.27 4.00 -3.82
C LEU A 287 -12.86 4.22 -5.28
N HIS A 288 -11.56 4.30 -5.60
CA HIS A 288 -11.12 4.62 -6.95
C HIS A 288 -11.55 3.57 -8.00
N GLY A 289 -11.70 2.30 -7.60
CA GLY A 289 -12.16 1.24 -8.51
C GLY A 289 -13.54 1.49 -9.10
N PHE A 290 -14.44 2.16 -8.38
CA PHE A 290 -15.77 2.54 -8.90
C PHE A 290 -15.71 3.54 -10.06
N PHE A 291 -14.57 4.19 -10.27
CA PHE A 291 -14.34 5.12 -11.39
C PHE A 291 -13.45 4.50 -12.46
N ILE A 292 -12.41 3.76 -12.03
CA ILE A 292 -11.48 3.09 -12.94
C ILE A 292 -12.18 2.00 -13.75
N HIS A 293 -13.04 1.18 -13.14
CA HIS A 293 -13.70 0.09 -13.89
C HIS A 293 -14.65 0.61 -14.98
N PRO A 294 -15.54 1.59 -14.73
CA PRO A 294 -16.35 2.16 -15.80
C PRO A 294 -15.50 2.85 -16.86
N PHE A 295 -14.44 3.57 -16.47
CA PHE A 295 -13.49 4.16 -17.41
C PHE A 295 -12.91 3.10 -18.37
N ARG A 296 -12.54 1.91 -17.86
CA ARG A 296 -12.02 0.80 -18.68
C ARG A 296 -13.06 0.19 -19.63
N VAL A 297 -14.34 0.29 -19.30
CA VAL A 297 -15.43 -0.18 -20.17
C VAL A 297 -15.70 0.86 -21.28
N LEU A 298 -15.63 2.15 -20.94
CA LEU A 298 -15.95 3.25 -21.84
C LEU A 298 -14.80 3.63 -22.78
N VAL A 299 -13.55 3.42 -22.36
CA VAL A 299 -12.36 3.74 -23.14
C VAL A 299 -11.77 2.45 -23.73
N PRO A 300 -11.80 2.29 -25.07
CA PRO A 300 -11.22 1.15 -25.76
C PRO A 300 -9.74 0.95 -25.45
N GLU A 301 -9.25 -0.29 -25.54
CA GLU A 301 -7.84 -0.63 -25.27
C GLU A 301 -6.89 -0.08 -26.33
N ASP A 302 -7.37 0.14 -27.55
CA ASP A 302 -6.66 0.75 -28.68
C ASP A 302 -6.70 2.29 -28.66
N ALA A 303 -7.37 2.90 -27.67
CA ALA A 303 -7.42 4.34 -27.53
C ALA A 303 -6.03 4.88 -27.14
N ALA A 304 -5.35 5.49 -28.11
CA ALA A 304 -4.00 6.01 -27.94
C ALA A 304 -3.91 7.49 -28.33
N GLY A 305 -3.09 8.24 -27.60
CA GLY A 305 -2.73 9.60 -27.99
C GLY A 305 -2.20 10.47 -26.85
N PRO A 306 -1.26 11.39 -27.12
CA PRO A 306 -0.64 12.22 -26.09
C PRO A 306 -1.66 13.06 -25.31
N VAL A 307 -2.69 13.58 -26.00
CA VAL A 307 -3.78 14.33 -25.36
C VAL A 307 -4.56 13.45 -24.40
N LEU A 308 -4.92 12.23 -24.81
CA LEU A 308 -5.64 11.28 -23.96
C LEU A 308 -4.82 10.94 -22.71
N TYR A 309 -3.52 10.67 -22.86
CA TYR A 309 -2.63 10.35 -21.73
C TYR A 309 -2.55 11.52 -20.73
N ILE A 310 -2.44 12.76 -21.22
CA ILE A 310 -2.46 13.95 -20.36
C ILE A 310 -3.80 14.06 -19.65
N LEU A 311 -4.93 13.96 -20.37
CA LEU A 311 -6.27 14.06 -19.79
C LEU A 311 -6.52 12.99 -18.74
N VAL A 312 -6.14 11.74 -19.00
CA VAL A 312 -6.29 10.62 -18.06
C VAL A 312 -5.45 10.83 -16.81
N THR A 313 -4.23 11.36 -16.95
CA THR A 313 -3.36 11.68 -15.81
C THR A 313 -3.98 12.78 -14.96
N LEU A 314 -4.44 13.87 -15.58
CA LEU A 314 -5.10 14.97 -14.88
C LEU A 314 -6.40 14.51 -14.22
N ALA A 315 -7.19 13.67 -14.89
CA ALA A 315 -8.41 13.08 -14.34
C ALA A 315 -8.12 12.17 -13.14
N ALA A 316 -7.06 11.36 -13.18
CA ALA A 316 -6.63 10.52 -12.07
C ALA A 316 -6.19 11.35 -10.84
N ILE A 317 -5.49 12.46 -11.07
CA ILE A 317 -5.10 13.40 -10.01
C ILE A 317 -6.35 14.08 -9.43
N ALA A 318 -7.25 14.58 -10.27
CA ALA A 318 -8.51 15.20 -9.86
C ALA A 318 -9.39 14.23 -9.06
N LEU A 319 -9.50 12.98 -9.51
CA LEU A 319 -10.19 11.91 -8.82
C LEU A 319 -9.56 11.65 -7.45
N THR A 320 -8.24 11.59 -7.37
CA THR A 320 -7.54 11.39 -6.08
C THR A 320 -7.81 12.54 -5.11
N LEU A 321 -7.81 13.80 -5.59
CA LEU A 321 -8.15 14.98 -4.80
C LEU A 321 -9.60 14.93 -4.30
N PHE A 322 -10.53 14.61 -5.20
CA PHE A 322 -11.95 14.47 -4.89
C PHE A 322 -12.22 13.38 -3.83
N LEU A 323 -11.67 12.18 -4.04
CA LEU A 323 -11.84 11.06 -3.12
C LEU A 323 -11.13 11.27 -1.77
N SER A 324 -10.11 12.14 -1.74
CA SER A 324 -9.44 12.56 -0.50
C SER A 324 -10.14 13.73 0.22
N SER A 325 -11.26 14.22 -0.31
CA SER A 325 -12.00 15.34 0.29
C SER A 325 -12.66 14.95 1.61
N ARG A 326 -12.92 15.95 2.46
CA ARG A 326 -13.66 15.76 3.72
C ARG A 326 -15.10 15.28 3.49
N PHE A 327 -15.71 15.70 2.40
CA PHE A 327 -17.05 15.31 2.01
C PHE A 327 -17.13 13.80 1.76
N VAL A 328 -16.30 13.28 0.85
CA VAL A 328 -16.26 11.84 0.53
C VAL A 328 -15.92 11.03 1.78
N GLN A 329 -14.96 11.48 2.59
CA GLN A 329 -14.66 10.86 3.87
C GLN A 329 -15.90 10.75 4.76
N LYS A 330 -16.65 11.85 4.95
CA LYS A 330 -17.81 11.88 5.85
C LYS A 330 -18.91 10.91 5.40
N VAL A 331 -19.20 10.89 4.09
CA VAL A 331 -20.24 10.04 3.51
C VAL A 331 -19.88 8.56 3.57
N THR A 332 -18.63 8.21 3.26
CA THR A 332 -18.19 6.81 3.12
C THR A 332 -17.55 6.23 4.40
N GLN A 333 -17.31 7.06 5.42
CA GLN A 333 -16.72 6.63 6.70
C GLN A 333 -17.42 5.41 7.33
N PRO A 334 -18.76 5.29 7.34
CA PRO A 334 -19.41 4.12 7.93
C PRO A 334 -18.97 2.79 7.29
N LEU A 335 -18.66 2.80 5.99
CA LEU A 335 -18.22 1.63 5.23
C LEU A 335 -16.71 1.40 5.36
N VAL A 336 -15.92 2.49 5.24
CA VAL A 336 -14.44 2.42 5.25
C VAL A 336 -13.87 2.23 6.65
N GLN A 337 -14.51 2.80 7.68
CA GLN A 337 -14.09 2.74 9.09
C GLN A 337 -15.28 2.45 10.00
N PRO A 338 -15.87 1.24 9.90
CA PRO A 338 -17.05 0.88 10.67
C PRO A 338 -16.73 0.84 12.17
N LYS A 339 -17.60 1.47 12.98
CA LYS A 339 -17.45 1.51 14.44
C LYS A 339 -18.00 0.23 15.07
N ILE A 340 -17.28 -0.89 14.94
CA ILE A 340 -17.74 -2.20 15.43
C ILE A 340 -17.47 -2.48 16.93
N ARG A 341 -17.52 -1.45 17.79
CA ARG A 341 -17.23 -1.61 19.23
C ARG A 341 -18.18 -2.58 19.93
N TRP A 342 -19.33 -2.87 19.34
CA TRP A 342 -20.37 -3.76 19.86
C TRP A 342 -20.09 -5.26 19.63
N ILE A 343 -19.18 -5.61 18.71
CA ILE A 343 -18.86 -7.01 18.38
C ILE A 343 -17.87 -7.61 19.38
N PHE A 344 -17.01 -6.79 19.99
CA PHE A 344 -15.98 -7.26 20.92
C PHE A 344 -16.46 -7.15 22.36
N ARG A 345 -16.21 -8.20 23.17
CA ARG A 345 -16.41 -8.14 24.62
C ARG A 345 -15.61 -6.96 25.19
N LYS A 346 -16.24 -6.14 26.04
CA LYS A 346 -15.51 -5.14 26.86
C LYS A 346 -14.48 -5.91 27.69
N ASN A 347 -13.20 -5.52 27.58
CA ASN A 347 -12.17 -6.12 28.42
C ASN A 347 -12.40 -5.69 29.88
N ARG A 348 -12.11 -6.56 30.85
CA ARG A 348 -12.13 -6.23 32.30
C ARG A 348 -11.30 -4.98 32.65
N TYR A 349 -10.30 -4.64 31.84
CA TYR A 349 -9.51 -3.41 31.97
C TYR A 349 -10.29 -2.11 31.70
N ASP A 350 -11.33 -2.16 30.85
CA ASP A 350 -12.17 -0.98 30.58
C ASP A 350 -13.14 -0.69 31.74
N GLN A 351 -13.41 -1.69 32.61
CA GLN A 351 -14.25 -1.53 33.80
C GLN A 351 -13.50 -0.82 34.94
N ALA A 352 -12.21 -1.12 35.13
CA ALA A 352 -11.39 -0.56 36.20
C ALA A 352 -10.98 0.91 35.99
N MET A 353 -11.21 1.49 34.80
CA MET A 353 -11.05 2.93 34.53
C MET A 353 -12.38 3.69 34.48
N SER A 354 -13.52 3.00 34.60
CA SER A 354 -14.86 3.60 34.59
C SER A 354 -15.55 3.58 35.96
N SER A 355 -14.93 2.92 36.93
CA SER A 355 -15.19 2.99 38.37
C SER A 355 -14.14 3.90 38.99
#